data_AF-A0A9X0C4R9-F1
#
_entry.id   AF-A0A9X0C4R9-F1
#
_cell.length_a   1.000
_cell.length_b   1.000
_cell.length_c   1.000
_cell.angle_alpha   90.00
_cell.angle_beta   90.00
_cell.angle_gamma   90.00
#
_symmetry.space_group_name_H-M   'P 1'
#
loop_
_entity.id
_entity.type
_entity.pdbx_description
1 polymer ?
#
loop_
_entity_poly.entity_id
_entity_poly.type
_entity_poly.pdbx_seq_one_letter_code
_entity_poly.pdbx_strand_id
1 'polypeptide(L)'
;MWVTVFEYESAIWRARFVKHYDMAPGRPSRELRFEYQIRAIVLSAPIQFKEEEDDRQYLWMEVMQTMLEESLKIPIALGEISKTLQRIRETLRVCLTSFALDPTIAEPCRRTDYDIRQVYSYEERVGGAFIDHDDLDLPKLLNLRNFWQRHFLNASELTYQESFSGLPEELKPKTRKDNPAEVSKLSPSWLGYYSCMHPLSDLQRLDERQTCADLETHGDSIDVMVGGWRVARKAVMTRLTYVKTLDLQPSPEKFWPEQCSKLIPLASGPEIKQIYFDGRQRAYGGAYEAGNYVFGFTEEIAVPHGGFEGWTRVCFIIVETDDKEDEMPPSPAMDGEGWIYGYEAVIIPGGRIMLGRWVDMKEPEARGPFIFWDV
;
A
#
# COMPACT_ATOMS: atom_id res chain seq x y z
N MET A 1 -11.76 -26.64 -9.11
CA MET A 1 -10.78 -27.29 -10.02
C MET A 1 -9.90 -28.36 -9.36
N TRP A 2 -9.36 -28.15 -8.16
CA TRP A 2 -8.42 -29.11 -7.53
C TRP A 2 -9.04 -30.41 -6.97
N VAL A 3 -10.32 -30.38 -6.58
CA VAL A 3 -11.05 -31.54 -6.00
C VAL A 3 -11.16 -32.70 -6.98
N THR A 4 -11.17 -32.42 -8.28
CA THR A 4 -11.31 -33.40 -9.37
C THR A 4 -9.99 -33.94 -9.89
N VAL A 5 -8.83 -33.37 -9.48
CA VAL A 5 -7.53 -33.67 -10.09
C VAL A 5 -6.62 -34.51 -9.18
N PHE A 6 -6.76 -34.43 -7.86
CA PHE A 6 -5.87 -35.16 -6.93
C PHE A 6 -6.63 -35.96 -5.88
N GLU A 7 -6.16 -37.20 -5.65
CA GLU A 7 -6.68 -38.10 -4.62
C GLU A 7 -6.45 -37.56 -3.20
N TYR A 8 -7.25 -38.05 -2.25
CA TYR A 8 -7.27 -37.61 -0.84
C TYR A 8 -5.95 -37.85 -0.10
N GLU A 9 -5.24 -38.93 -0.45
CA GLU A 9 -3.96 -39.30 0.18
C GLU A 9 -2.73 -38.73 -0.54
N SER A 10 -2.94 -37.92 -1.59
CA SER A 10 -1.84 -37.39 -2.38
C SER A 10 -0.88 -36.54 -1.55
N ALA A 11 0.41 -36.80 -1.69
CA ALA A 11 1.49 -36.02 -1.06
C ALA A 11 1.47 -34.53 -1.44
N ILE A 12 0.77 -34.17 -2.53
CA ILE A 12 0.60 -32.77 -2.95
C ILE A 12 -0.09 -31.92 -1.87
N TRP A 13 -1.02 -32.50 -1.10
CA TRP A 13 -1.74 -31.78 -0.04
C TRP A 13 -0.80 -31.43 1.10
N ARG A 14 0.10 -32.34 1.46
CA ARG A 14 1.14 -32.08 2.45
C ARG A 14 2.09 -30.98 1.97
N ALA A 15 2.55 -31.06 0.72
CA ALA A 15 3.44 -30.05 0.15
C ALA A 15 2.78 -28.65 0.14
N ARG A 16 1.51 -28.55 -0.26
CA ARG A 16 0.73 -27.31 -0.22
C ARG A 16 0.52 -26.80 1.19
N PHE A 17 0.16 -27.67 2.12
CA PHE A 17 -0.06 -27.29 3.50
C PHE A 17 1.23 -26.73 4.12
N VAL A 18 2.35 -27.46 4.03
CA VAL A 18 3.65 -27.05 4.58
C VAL A 18 4.24 -25.80 3.90
N LYS A 19 3.83 -25.52 2.64
CA LYS A 19 4.17 -24.28 1.97
C LYS A 19 3.58 -23.05 2.69
N HIS A 20 2.38 -23.18 3.25
CA HIS A 20 1.63 -22.04 3.79
C HIS A 20 1.47 -22.04 5.32
N TYR A 21 1.54 -23.20 5.96
CA TYR A 21 1.22 -23.40 7.37
C TYR A 21 2.20 -24.37 8.03
N ASP A 22 2.39 -24.20 9.34
CA ASP A 22 3.13 -25.16 10.17
C ASP A 22 2.34 -26.46 10.31
N MET A 23 3.01 -27.60 10.15
CA MET A 23 2.38 -28.92 10.17
C MET A 23 2.85 -29.72 11.39
N ALA A 24 1.92 -30.12 12.25
CA ALA A 24 2.22 -31.06 13.33
C ALA A 24 2.68 -32.43 12.78
N PRO A 25 3.68 -33.09 13.39
CA PRO A 25 4.15 -34.41 12.95
C PRO A 25 3.02 -35.45 12.94
N GLY A 26 3.08 -36.38 11.98
CA GLY A 26 2.19 -37.56 11.95
C GLY A 26 0.79 -37.32 11.37
N ARG A 27 0.46 -36.11 10.91
CA ARG A 27 -0.87 -35.84 10.33
C ARG A 27 -1.05 -36.45 8.93
N PRO A 28 -2.18 -37.16 8.66
CA PRO A 28 -2.43 -37.78 7.37
C PRO A 28 -2.76 -36.74 6.29
N SER A 29 -2.40 -37.02 5.03
CA SER A 29 -2.62 -36.11 3.89
C SER A 29 -4.09 -35.73 3.71
N ARG A 30 -5.01 -36.66 4.01
CA ARG A 30 -6.46 -36.43 3.95
C ARG A 30 -6.93 -35.33 4.90
N GLU A 31 -6.43 -35.28 6.12
CA GLU A 31 -6.77 -34.22 7.07
C GLU A 31 -6.21 -32.86 6.61
N LEU A 32 -4.93 -32.85 6.21
CA LEU A 32 -4.26 -31.64 5.73
C LEU A 32 -4.97 -31.06 4.51
N ARG A 33 -5.52 -31.90 3.64
CA ARG A 33 -6.35 -31.47 2.52
C ARG A 33 -7.59 -30.71 3.00
N PHE A 34 -8.41 -31.31 3.87
CA PHE A 34 -9.65 -30.67 4.32
C PHE A 34 -9.36 -29.35 5.00
N GLU A 35 -8.35 -29.31 5.86
CA GLU A 35 -7.98 -28.11 6.59
C GLU A 35 -7.42 -27.03 5.67
N TYR A 36 -6.53 -27.39 4.73
CA TYR A 36 -6.06 -26.46 3.71
C TYR A 36 -7.22 -25.89 2.90
N GLN A 37 -8.19 -26.73 2.51
CA GLN A 37 -9.35 -26.29 1.73
C GLN A 37 -10.29 -25.40 2.53
N ILE A 38 -10.60 -25.77 3.79
CA ILE A 38 -11.43 -24.96 4.68
C ILE A 38 -10.75 -23.61 4.90
N ARG A 39 -9.47 -23.57 5.25
CA ARG A 39 -8.72 -22.31 5.39
C ARG A 39 -8.74 -21.51 4.11
N ALA A 40 -8.44 -22.13 2.98
CA ALA A 40 -8.41 -21.45 1.69
C ALA A 40 -9.78 -20.97 1.20
N ILE A 41 -10.90 -21.49 1.71
CA ILE A 41 -12.26 -21.04 1.38
C ILE A 41 -12.74 -20.01 2.39
N VAL A 42 -12.64 -20.32 3.68
CA VAL A 42 -13.14 -19.47 4.76
C VAL A 42 -12.36 -18.18 4.80
N LEU A 43 -11.03 -18.24 4.81
CA LEU A 43 -10.18 -17.05 4.85
C LEU A 43 -10.30 -16.20 3.59
N SER A 44 -10.77 -16.79 2.49
CA SER A 44 -10.98 -16.08 1.25
C SER A 44 -12.34 -15.38 1.20
N ALA A 45 -13.33 -15.83 1.99
CA ALA A 45 -14.63 -15.21 2.01
C ALA A 45 -14.55 -13.72 2.44
N PRO A 46 -15.20 -12.79 1.71
CA PRO A 46 -15.28 -11.39 2.13
C PRO A 46 -16.15 -11.27 3.38
N ILE A 47 -15.62 -10.66 4.44
CA ILE A 47 -16.33 -10.52 5.71
C ILE A 47 -16.62 -9.08 6.03
N GLN A 48 -17.88 -8.83 6.40
CA GLN A 48 -18.40 -7.52 6.77
C GLN A 48 -18.82 -7.57 8.23
N PHE A 49 -18.13 -6.85 9.12
CA PHE A 49 -18.48 -6.77 10.55
C PHE A 49 -19.37 -5.55 10.88
N LYS A 50 -20.18 -5.09 9.92
CA LYS A 50 -21.06 -3.91 10.09
C LYS A 50 -22.53 -4.28 10.29
N GLU A 51 -22.92 -5.46 9.82
CA GLU A 51 -24.26 -6.01 10.01
C GLU A 51 -24.32 -6.79 11.33
N GLU A 52 -25.50 -7.25 11.73
CA GLU A 52 -25.61 -8.22 12.82
C GLU A 52 -24.68 -9.41 12.56
N GLU A 53 -24.13 -9.96 13.64
CA GLU A 53 -23.21 -11.07 13.55
C GLU A 53 -23.83 -12.23 12.77
N ASP A 54 -23.12 -12.73 11.76
CA ASP A 54 -23.59 -13.84 10.94
C ASP A 54 -22.69 -15.07 11.06
N ASP A 55 -23.21 -16.23 10.67
CA ASP A 55 -22.49 -17.51 10.76
C ASP A 55 -21.16 -17.50 10.00
N ARG A 56 -21.02 -16.64 8.98
CA ARG A 56 -19.79 -16.53 8.17
C ARG A 56 -18.68 -15.83 8.96
N GLN A 57 -19.02 -14.76 9.68
CA GLN A 57 -18.10 -14.09 10.59
C GLN A 57 -17.62 -15.05 11.70
N TYR A 58 -18.54 -15.79 12.31
CA TYR A 58 -18.21 -16.77 13.35
C TYR A 58 -17.27 -17.85 12.84
N LEU A 59 -17.60 -18.46 11.70
CA LEU A 59 -16.76 -19.50 11.10
C LEU A 59 -15.35 -18.99 10.78
N TRP A 60 -15.24 -17.74 10.32
CA TRP A 60 -13.95 -17.15 10.03
C TRP A 60 -13.12 -16.86 11.28
N MET A 61 -13.77 -16.31 12.31
CA MET A 61 -13.13 -16.09 13.60
C MET A 61 -12.68 -17.41 14.22
N GLU A 62 -13.47 -18.48 14.09
CA GLU A 62 -13.12 -19.82 14.56
C GLU A 62 -11.91 -20.39 13.81
N VAL A 63 -11.85 -20.24 12.48
CA VAL A 63 -10.69 -20.67 11.69
C VAL A 63 -9.44 -19.89 12.09
N MET A 64 -9.53 -18.57 12.26
CA MET A 64 -8.42 -17.73 12.70
C MET A 64 -7.95 -18.08 14.12
N GLN A 65 -8.89 -18.30 15.04
CA GLN A 65 -8.60 -18.75 16.40
C GLN A 65 -7.89 -20.10 16.37
N THR A 66 -8.39 -21.06 15.59
CA THR A 66 -7.80 -22.39 15.47
C THR A 66 -6.37 -22.32 14.95
N MET A 67 -6.13 -21.51 13.90
CA MET A 67 -4.79 -21.31 13.37
C MET A 67 -3.85 -20.66 14.38
N LEU A 68 -4.35 -19.69 15.16
CA LEU A 68 -3.58 -19.06 16.22
C LEU A 68 -3.23 -20.06 17.32
N GLU A 69 -4.21 -20.82 17.81
CA GLU A 69 -4.00 -21.84 18.84
C GLU A 69 -3.01 -22.92 18.39
N GLU A 70 -3.13 -23.41 17.16
CA GLU A 70 -2.18 -24.37 16.60
C GLU A 70 -0.78 -23.80 16.56
N SER A 71 -0.63 -22.56 16.08
CA SER A 71 0.68 -21.90 16.00
C SER A 71 1.36 -21.74 17.37
N LEU A 72 0.57 -21.64 18.43
CA LEU A 72 1.06 -21.58 19.82
C LEU A 72 1.35 -22.97 20.42
N LYS A 73 0.69 -24.02 19.93
CA LYS A 73 0.81 -25.40 20.44
C LYS A 73 1.86 -26.23 19.68
N ILE A 74 2.18 -25.89 18.44
CA ILE A 74 3.17 -26.62 17.64
C ILE A 74 4.56 -26.38 18.24
N PRO A 75 5.29 -27.44 18.64
CA PRO A 75 6.67 -27.29 19.08
C PRO A 75 7.55 -26.91 17.88
N ILE A 76 7.99 -25.66 17.87
CA ILE A 76 8.89 -25.10 16.86
C ILE A 76 10.33 -25.32 17.34
N ALA A 77 11.26 -25.64 16.43
CA ALA A 77 12.65 -25.81 16.80
C ALA A 77 13.22 -24.50 17.40
N LEU A 78 14.20 -24.62 18.30
CA LEU A 78 14.80 -23.46 18.96
C LEU A 78 15.39 -22.50 17.90
N GLY A 79 14.85 -21.28 17.82
CA GLY A 79 15.27 -20.26 16.85
C GLY A 79 14.44 -20.20 15.56
N GLU A 80 13.51 -21.12 15.34
CA GLU A 80 12.54 -21.04 14.25
C GLU A 80 11.30 -20.24 14.67
N ILE A 81 10.68 -19.55 13.72
CA ILE A 81 9.44 -18.78 13.91
C ILE A 81 8.31 -19.54 13.20
N SER A 82 7.17 -19.70 13.86
CA SER A 82 5.98 -20.31 13.23
C SER A 82 5.58 -19.53 11.98
N LYS A 83 5.51 -20.21 10.84
CA LYS A 83 5.07 -19.62 9.56
C LYS A 83 3.61 -19.20 9.64
N THR A 84 2.77 -20.01 10.29
CA THR A 84 1.35 -19.72 10.48
C THR A 84 1.18 -18.45 11.31
N LEU A 85 1.86 -18.35 12.46
CA LEU A 85 1.79 -17.18 13.32
C LEU A 85 2.35 -15.94 12.63
N GLN A 86 3.48 -16.08 11.94
CA GLN A 86 4.09 -14.98 11.20
C GLN A 86 3.14 -14.46 10.12
N ARG A 87 2.53 -15.35 9.32
CA ARG A 87 1.59 -14.98 8.26
C ARG A 87 0.35 -14.27 8.83
N ILE A 88 -0.29 -14.83 9.86
CA ILE A 88 -1.44 -14.20 10.53
C ILE A 88 -1.06 -12.82 11.06
N ARG A 89 0.07 -12.75 11.77
CA ARG A 89 0.55 -11.52 12.40
C ARG A 89 0.84 -10.45 11.36
N GLU A 90 1.52 -10.78 10.28
CA GLU A 90 1.91 -9.82 9.25
C GLU A 90 0.69 -9.28 8.50
N THR A 91 -0.21 -10.16 8.07
CA THR A 91 -1.38 -9.74 7.30
C THR A 91 -2.35 -8.94 8.13
N LEU A 92 -2.69 -9.39 9.35
CA LEU A 92 -3.54 -8.61 10.25
C LEU A 92 -2.93 -7.24 10.54
N ARG A 93 -1.61 -7.18 10.71
CA ARG A 93 -0.90 -5.91 10.96
C ARG A 93 -0.93 -4.95 9.79
N VAL A 94 -1.00 -5.43 8.54
CA VAL A 94 -1.21 -4.56 7.37
C VAL A 94 -2.68 -4.16 7.27
N CYS A 95 -3.61 -5.11 7.41
CA CYS A 95 -5.05 -4.83 7.34
C CYS A 95 -5.54 -3.85 8.42
N LEU A 96 -4.88 -3.80 9.58
CA LEU A 96 -5.19 -2.89 10.69
C LEU A 96 -4.40 -1.57 10.61
N THR A 97 -3.94 -1.16 9.42
CA THR A 97 -3.16 0.09 9.26
C THR A 97 -3.90 1.31 9.82
N SER A 98 -5.21 1.45 9.61
CA SER A 98 -5.98 2.56 10.17
C SER A 98 -5.89 2.64 11.70
N PHE A 99 -5.96 1.50 12.40
CA PHE A 99 -5.80 1.44 13.86
C PHE A 99 -4.37 1.75 14.29
N ALA A 100 -3.39 1.30 13.50
CA ALA A 100 -1.98 1.58 13.76
C ALA A 100 -1.64 3.07 13.58
N LEU A 101 -2.46 3.82 12.84
CA LEU A 101 -2.34 5.28 12.66
C LEU A 101 -3.23 6.09 13.62
N ASP A 102 -3.92 5.43 14.55
CA ASP A 102 -4.72 6.09 15.59
C ASP A 102 -3.87 6.30 16.86
N PRO A 103 -3.54 7.56 17.23
CA PRO A 103 -2.73 7.86 18.42
C PRO A 103 -3.41 7.46 19.74
N THR A 104 -4.71 7.20 19.75
CA THR A 104 -5.45 6.81 20.96
C THR A 104 -5.37 5.31 21.24
N ILE A 105 -5.00 4.51 20.22
CA ILE A 105 -5.01 3.04 20.29
C ILE A 105 -3.60 2.46 20.12
N ALA A 106 -2.74 3.13 19.34
CA ALA A 106 -1.41 2.62 18.99
C ALA A 106 -0.28 3.44 19.62
N GLU A 107 0.75 2.74 20.09
CA GLU A 107 2.02 3.37 20.44
C GLU A 107 2.80 3.77 19.17
N PRO A 108 3.62 4.83 19.22
CA PRO A 108 4.48 5.19 18.09
C PRO A 108 5.51 4.11 17.74
N CYS A 109 5.74 3.88 16.45
CA CYS A 109 6.80 2.97 16.00
C CYS A 109 8.21 3.52 16.26
N ARG A 110 9.15 2.64 16.61
CA ARG A 110 10.56 2.94 16.77
C ARG A 110 11.29 2.85 15.42
N ARG A 111 12.48 3.47 15.33
CA ARG A 111 13.31 3.47 14.12
C ARG A 111 13.73 2.04 13.73
N THR A 112 13.92 1.21 14.74
CA THR A 112 14.30 -0.21 14.61
C THR A 112 13.16 -1.10 14.13
N ASP A 113 11.93 -0.58 14.07
CA ASP A 113 10.75 -1.37 13.69
C ASP A 113 10.53 -1.41 12.18
N TYR A 114 11.37 -0.73 11.40
CA TYR A 114 11.39 -0.84 9.95
C TYR A 114 12.80 -0.66 9.37
N ASP A 115 13.00 -1.28 8.22
CA ASP A 115 14.18 -1.16 7.39
C ASP A 115 13.98 -0.06 6.35
N ILE A 116 14.77 1.02 6.48
CA ILE A 116 14.73 2.17 5.56
C ILE A 116 15.06 1.78 4.12
N ARG A 117 15.91 0.76 3.93
CA ARG A 117 16.28 0.25 2.61
C ARG A 117 15.04 -0.31 1.91
N GLN A 118 14.21 -1.04 2.64
CA GLN A 118 12.94 -1.58 2.11
C GLN A 118 11.91 -0.47 1.88
N VAL A 119 11.82 0.51 2.78
CA VAL A 119 10.89 1.64 2.67
C VAL A 119 11.11 2.46 1.40
N TYR A 120 12.37 2.71 1.04
CA TYR A 120 12.74 3.49 -0.14
C TYR A 120 13.08 2.64 -1.36
N SER A 121 12.86 1.32 -1.29
CA SER A 121 13.27 0.39 -2.36
C SER A 121 14.75 0.55 -2.75
N TYR A 122 15.63 0.94 -1.83
CA TYR A 122 17.01 1.26 -2.15
C TYR A 122 17.75 0.03 -2.69
N GLU A 123 18.52 0.20 -3.77
CA GLU A 123 19.16 -0.85 -4.58
C GLU A 123 18.22 -1.87 -5.26
N GLU A 124 16.90 -1.73 -5.16
CA GLU A 124 15.99 -2.60 -5.92
C GLU A 124 16.01 -2.23 -7.41
N ARG A 125 15.96 -3.24 -8.29
CA ARG A 125 15.83 -3.01 -9.73
C ARG A 125 14.47 -2.42 -10.07
N VAL A 126 14.46 -1.34 -10.85
CA VAL A 126 13.22 -0.80 -11.43
C VAL A 126 12.84 -1.61 -12.68
N GLY A 127 11.54 -1.64 -13.01
CA GLY A 127 10.99 -2.39 -14.15
C GLY A 127 10.40 -3.76 -13.79
N GLY A 128 10.63 -4.24 -12.57
CA GLY A 128 9.83 -5.32 -11.97
C GLY A 128 8.61 -4.77 -11.25
N ALA A 129 7.54 -5.58 -11.16
CA ALA A 129 6.38 -5.24 -10.36
C ALA A 129 6.78 -5.05 -8.89
N PHE A 130 6.46 -3.89 -8.31
CA PHE A 130 6.59 -3.67 -6.88
C PHE A 130 5.56 -4.49 -6.11
N ILE A 131 4.36 -4.60 -6.66
CA ILE A 131 3.26 -5.38 -6.13
C ILE A 131 3.09 -6.60 -7.02
N ASP A 132 3.61 -7.72 -6.54
CA ASP A 132 3.46 -9.01 -7.20
C ASP A 132 2.08 -9.61 -6.88
N HIS A 133 1.43 -10.17 -7.90
CA HIS A 133 0.11 -10.79 -7.77
C HIS A 133 0.18 -12.18 -7.13
N ASP A 134 1.25 -12.93 -7.39
CA ASP A 134 1.44 -14.29 -6.92
C ASP A 134 2.10 -14.34 -5.53
N ASP A 135 2.99 -13.39 -5.24
CA ASP A 135 3.76 -13.33 -3.98
C ASP A 135 3.85 -11.91 -3.41
N LEU A 136 2.75 -11.44 -2.81
CA LEU A 136 2.69 -10.13 -2.18
C LEU A 136 3.63 -10.05 -0.98
N ASP A 137 4.62 -9.17 -1.04
CA ASP A 137 5.61 -8.95 0.02
C ASP A 137 5.01 -8.20 1.23
N LEU A 138 4.32 -8.94 2.09
CA LEU A 138 3.74 -8.44 3.34
C LEU A 138 4.79 -7.83 4.28
N PRO A 139 5.99 -8.42 4.49
CA PRO A 139 7.06 -7.80 5.26
C PRO A 139 7.40 -6.38 4.77
N LYS A 140 7.54 -6.19 3.46
CA LYS A 140 7.81 -4.86 2.88
C LYS A 140 6.68 -3.88 3.12
N LEU A 141 5.43 -4.30 2.96
CA LEU A 141 4.26 -3.48 3.28
C LEU A 141 4.23 -3.08 4.77
N LEU A 142 4.67 -3.96 5.68
CA LEU A 142 4.79 -3.61 7.09
C LEU A 142 5.90 -2.59 7.36
N ASN A 143 7.02 -2.68 6.66
CA ASN A 143 8.07 -1.66 6.76
C ASN A 143 7.55 -0.29 6.33
N LEU A 144 6.82 -0.22 5.21
CA LEU A 144 6.16 1.02 4.77
C LEU A 144 5.16 1.53 5.82
N ARG A 145 4.31 0.65 6.35
CA ARG A 145 3.32 1.03 7.37
C ARG A 145 3.98 1.56 8.63
N ASN A 146 5.00 0.86 9.14
CA ASN A 146 5.70 1.24 10.38
C ASN A 146 6.45 2.56 10.23
N PHE A 147 7.01 2.83 9.04
CA PHE A 147 7.58 4.12 8.68
C PHE A 147 6.53 5.24 8.82
N TRP A 148 5.36 5.09 8.19
CA TRP A 148 4.29 6.09 8.28
C TRP A 148 3.76 6.25 9.70
N GLN A 149 3.55 5.15 10.43
CA GLN A 149 3.14 5.21 11.83
C GLN A 149 4.12 5.99 12.70
N ARG A 150 5.43 5.76 12.56
CA ARG A 150 6.44 6.54 13.29
C ARG A 150 6.33 8.02 12.94
N HIS A 151 6.33 8.36 11.66
CA HIS A 151 6.36 9.76 11.22
C HIS A 151 5.02 10.50 11.42
N PHE A 152 3.90 9.80 11.55
CA PHE A 152 2.59 10.39 11.88
C PHE A 152 2.32 10.48 13.37
N LEU A 153 2.89 9.61 14.21
CA LEU A 153 2.54 9.53 15.64
C LEU A 153 3.67 9.99 16.58
N ASN A 154 4.92 9.99 16.15
CA ASN A 154 6.04 10.41 17.00
C ASN A 154 6.41 11.88 16.75
N ALA A 155 6.04 12.75 17.69
CA ALA A 155 6.35 14.19 17.64
C ALA A 155 7.87 14.47 17.62
N SER A 156 8.68 13.54 18.14
CA SER A 156 10.15 13.68 18.18
C SER A 156 10.80 13.53 16.81
N GLU A 157 10.11 12.97 15.81
CA GLU A 157 10.65 12.93 14.44
C GLU A 157 10.62 14.31 13.78
N LEU A 158 9.79 15.21 14.30
CA LEU A 158 9.57 16.56 13.76
C LEU A 158 9.14 16.57 12.29
N THR A 159 8.51 15.50 11.79
CA THR A 159 8.18 15.36 10.36
C THR A 159 6.73 15.61 10.00
N TYR A 160 5.95 14.56 9.84
CA TYR A 160 4.55 14.62 9.39
C TYR A 160 3.57 14.60 10.56
N GLN A 161 4.05 14.43 11.79
CA GLN A 161 3.21 14.27 12.96
C GLN A 161 2.33 15.50 13.19
N GLU A 162 2.89 16.71 13.08
CA GLU A 162 2.11 17.92 13.28
C GLU A 162 1.02 18.08 12.22
N SER A 163 1.37 17.95 10.93
CA SER A 163 0.40 18.06 9.83
C SER A 163 -0.68 16.97 9.90
N PHE A 164 -0.31 15.74 10.29
CA PHE A 164 -1.25 14.62 10.44
C PHE A 164 -2.19 14.83 11.63
N SER A 165 -1.65 15.25 12.79
CA SER A 165 -2.45 15.53 13.98
C SER A 165 -3.40 16.72 13.81
N GLY A 166 -3.01 17.69 12.97
CA GLY A 166 -3.83 18.85 12.63
C GLY A 166 -4.96 18.57 11.64
N LEU A 167 -5.06 17.36 11.07
CA LEU A 167 -6.17 16.98 10.21
C LEU A 167 -7.49 16.89 11.01
N PRO A 168 -8.61 17.42 10.46
CA PRO A 168 -9.94 17.14 10.97
C PRO A 168 -10.20 15.64 11.07
N GLU A 169 -10.99 15.22 12.07
CA GLU A 169 -11.24 13.81 12.36
C GLU A 169 -11.89 13.07 11.17
N GLU A 170 -12.75 13.77 10.43
CA GLU A 170 -13.40 13.26 9.23
C GLU A 170 -12.44 12.99 8.07
N LEU A 171 -11.24 13.58 8.10
CA LEU A 171 -10.19 13.43 7.09
C LEU A 171 -9.06 12.49 7.52
N LYS A 172 -9.12 11.94 8.74
CA LYS A 172 -8.15 10.93 9.19
C LYS A 172 -8.47 9.55 8.59
N PRO A 173 -7.49 8.63 8.54
CA PRO A 173 -7.70 7.28 8.04
C PRO A 173 -8.84 6.57 8.79
N LYS A 174 -9.88 6.17 8.05
CA LYS A 174 -11.01 5.41 8.59
C LYS A 174 -10.77 3.92 8.43
N THR A 175 -11.37 3.13 9.31
CA THR A 175 -11.18 1.67 9.33
C THR A 175 -11.79 0.96 8.12
N ARG A 176 -13.02 1.32 7.70
CA ARG A 176 -13.74 0.60 6.63
C ARG A 176 -14.78 1.45 5.92
N LYS A 177 -15.06 1.16 4.64
CA LYS A 177 -16.13 1.83 3.86
C LYS A 177 -17.50 1.62 4.47
N ASP A 178 -18.35 2.65 4.45
CA ASP A 178 -19.71 2.60 5.03
C ASP A 178 -20.66 1.76 4.21
N ASN A 179 -20.49 1.79 2.89
CA ASN A 179 -21.24 0.98 1.96
C ASN A 179 -20.42 -0.26 1.53
N PRO A 180 -20.87 -1.49 1.84
CA PRO A 180 -20.16 -2.69 1.41
C PRO A 180 -20.06 -2.86 -0.11
N ALA A 181 -21.03 -2.30 -0.87
CA ALA A 181 -21.01 -2.33 -2.34
C ALA A 181 -19.92 -1.43 -2.96
N GLU A 182 -19.25 -0.61 -2.16
CA GLU A 182 -18.15 0.28 -2.58
C GLU A 182 -16.77 -0.24 -2.19
N VAL A 183 -16.69 -1.35 -1.45
CA VAL A 183 -15.42 -1.93 -0.99
C VAL A 183 -14.53 -2.33 -2.16
N SER A 184 -15.11 -2.87 -3.23
CA SER A 184 -14.40 -3.26 -4.46
C SER A 184 -14.23 -2.12 -5.46
N LYS A 185 -14.80 -0.94 -5.20
CA LYS A 185 -14.69 0.22 -6.09
C LYS A 185 -13.59 1.15 -5.60
N LEU A 186 -12.82 1.71 -6.53
CA LEU A 186 -11.88 2.77 -6.23
C LEU A 186 -12.65 4.01 -5.72
N SER A 187 -12.25 4.56 -4.57
CA SER A 187 -12.85 5.78 -4.04
C SER A 187 -12.53 6.97 -4.96
N PRO A 188 -13.44 7.97 -5.06
CA PRO A 188 -13.24 9.10 -5.94
C PRO A 188 -12.31 10.17 -5.36
N SER A 189 -12.03 10.14 -4.05
CA SER A 189 -11.13 11.11 -3.42
C SER A 189 -10.23 10.41 -2.40
N TRP A 190 -8.95 10.79 -2.44
CA TRP A 190 -7.91 10.27 -1.57
C TRP A 190 -7.07 11.41 -1.02
N LEU A 191 -6.59 11.24 0.21
CA LEU A 191 -5.71 12.16 0.92
C LEU A 191 -4.45 11.42 1.33
N GLY A 192 -3.27 12.01 1.18
CA GLY A 192 -2.04 11.27 1.44
C GLY A 192 -0.76 12.07 1.50
N TYR A 193 0.31 11.33 1.75
CA TYR A 193 1.68 11.79 1.94
C TYR A 193 2.63 10.94 1.11
N TYR A 194 3.76 11.53 0.73
CA TYR A 194 4.88 10.82 0.13
C TYR A 194 6.19 11.32 0.75
N SER A 195 7.23 10.51 0.66
CA SER A 195 8.57 10.88 1.11
C SER A 195 9.63 10.56 0.07
N CYS A 196 10.68 11.37 0.03
CA CYS A 196 11.76 11.34 -0.94
C CYS A 196 13.12 11.15 -0.28
N MET A 197 14.08 10.58 -1.00
CA MET A 197 15.49 10.47 -0.59
C MET A 197 16.31 11.47 -1.41
N HIS A 198 17.06 12.36 -0.77
CA HIS A 198 17.89 13.37 -1.44
C HIS A 198 19.19 13.60 -0.65
N PRO A 199 20.34 13.84 -1.31
CA PRO A 199 20.66 13.56 -2.71
C PRO A 199 21.15 12.11 -2.90
N LEU A 200 20.76 11.47 -4.00
CA LEU A 200 21.17 10.09 -4.33
C LEU A 200 22.68 9.97 -4.61
N SER A 201 23.32 11.05 -5.06
CA SER A 201 24.70 11.05 -5.55
C SER A 201 25.78 11.05 -4.45
N ASP A 202 25.44 11.39 -3.19
CA ASP A 202 26.44 11.59 -2.12
C ASP A 202 26.03 10.93 -0.79
N LEU A 203 25.62 9.66 -0.83
CA LEU A 203 25.35 8.85 0.38
C LEU A 203 26.59 8.68 1.30
N GLN A 204 27.79 9.08 0.86
CA GLN A 204 29.02 9.06 1.66
C GLN A 204 29.14 10.30 2.56
N ARG A 205 28.37 11.35 2.31
CA ARG A 205 28.33 12.58 3.11
C ARG A 205 27.28 12.41 4.22
N LEU A 206 27.70 11.75 5.30
CA LEU A 206 26.90 11.51 6.51
C LEU A 206 26.42 12.80 7.19
N ASP A 207 26.96 13.96 6.78
CA ASP A 207 26.60 15.30 7.21
C ASP A 207 25.48 15.94 6.39
N GLU A 208 25.13 15.38 5.22
CA GLU A 208 24.07 15.89 4.35
C GLU A 208 22.79 15.06 4.47
N ARG A 209 21.64 15.76 4.40
CA ARG A 209 20.28 15.21 4.45
C ARG A 209 20.17 13.96 3.59
N GLN A 210 19.36 13.01 4.04
CA GLN A 210 19.11 11.79 3.28
C GLN A 210 17.64 11.66 2.91
N THR A 211 16.68 12.19 3.70
CA THR A 211 15.25 12.02 3.39
C THR A 211 14.37 13.24 3.64
N CYS A 212 13.19 13.25 3.03
CA CYS A 212 12.14 14.25 3.26
C CYS A 212 11.36 14.03 4.56
N ALA A 213 11.54 12.87 5.19
CA ALA A 213 11.03 12.54 6.51
C ALA A 213 12.08 12.77 7.60
N ASP A 214 12.94 13.78 7.44
CA ASP A 214 13.83 14.32 8.48
C ASP A 214 13.76 15.85 8.39
N LEU A 215 13.06 16.49 9.33
CA LEU A 215 12.60 17.89 9.21
C LEU A 215 13.25 18.84 10.23
N GLU A 216 14.21 18.38 11.05
CA GLU A 216 14.89 19.23 12.06
C GLU A 216 15.60 20.47 11.48
N THR A 217 15.81 20.56 10.15
CA THR A 217 16.58 21.64 9.51
C THR A 217 15.89 22.35 8.34
N HIS A 218 14.62 22.04 8.02
CA HIS A 218 14.02 22.45 6.73
C HIS A 218 12.68 23.19 6.81
N GLY A 219 12.40 23.90 7.91
CA GLY A 219 11.26 24.82 7.99
C GLY A 219 11.22 25.87 6.86
N ASP A 220 12.37 26.20 6.26
CA ASP A 220 12.50 27.31 5.31
C ASP A 220 12.90 26.92 3.86
N SER A 221 13.24 25.66 3.55
CA SER A 221 13.82 25.33 2.23
C SER A 221 13.54 23.92 1.66
N ILE A 222 12.42 23.27 1.99
CA ILE A 222 11.93 22.22 1.09
C ILE A 222 11.29 22.94 -0.09
N ASP A 223 12.05 23.02 -1.19
CA ASP A 223 11.51 23.37 -2.49
C ASP A 223 10.33 22.44 -2.74
N VAL A 224 9.15 23.01 -2.56
CA VAL A 224 7.92 22.38 -2.97
C VAL A 224 8.11 22.16 -4.46
N MET A 225 7.90 20.95 -4.95
CA MET A 225 7.62 20.66 -6.36
C MET A 225 6.29 21.33 -6.76
N VAL A 226 6.32 22.66 -6.72
CA VAL A 226 5.40 23.71 -7.15
C VAL A 226 6.35 24.88 -7.40
N GLY A 227 6.84 25.02 -8.64
CA GLY A 227 7.72 26.12 -9.02
C GLY A 227 7.08 27.47 -8.67
N GLY A 228 7.54 28.13 -7.59
CA GLY A 228 7.04 29.45 -7.22
C GLY A 228 7.35 29.91 -5.81
N TRP A 229 8.40 30.73 -5.66
CA TRP A 229 8.79 31.44 -4.42
C TRP A 229 7.63 32.13 -3.67
N ARG A 230 6.55 32.54 -4.35
CA ARG A 230 5.41 33.24 -3.73
C ARG A 230 4.47 32.34 -2.92
N VAL A 231 4.52 31.01 -3.11
CA VAL A 231 3.68 30.04 -2.38
C VAL A 231 4.25 29.75 -0.98
N ALA A 232 5.57 29.90 -0.80
CA ALA A 232 6.28 29.61 0.44
C ALA A 232 5.78 30.42 1.66
N ARG A 233 5.36 31.67 1.49
CA ARG A 233 4.91 32.51 2.62
C ARG A 233 3.55 32.13 3.20
N LYS A 234 2.65 31.54 2.39
CA LYS A 234 1.36 31.02 2.86
C LYS A 234 1.51 29.59 3.38
N ALA A 235 2.46 28.82 2.82
CA ALA A 235 2.84 27.47 3.24
C ALA A 235 3.34 27.40 4.69
N VAL A 236 4.16 28.37 5.11
CA VAL A 236 4.66 28.49 6.49
C VAL A 236 3.53 28.75 7.51
N MET A 237 2.40 29.34 7.07
CA MET A 237 1.27 29.65 7.95
C MET A 237 0.26 28.51 8.11
N THR A 238 0.11 27.61 7.13
CA THR A 238 -0.93 26.55 7.18
C THR A 238 -0.42 25.15 7.50
N ARG A 239 0.90 24.88 7.50
CA ARG A 239 1.55 23.58 7.86
C ARG A 239 0.98 22.30 7.20
N LEU A 240 0.08 22.42 6.22
CA LEU A 240 -0.64 21.34 5.55
C LEU A 240 -0.19 21.14 4.09
N THR A 241 0.89 21.80 3.65
CA THR A 241 1.39 21.73 2.26
C THR A 241 1.93 20.36 1.83
N TYR A 242 2.23 19.49 2.79
CA TYR A 242 2.72 18.13 2.53
C TYR A 242 1.59 17.15 2.21
N VAL A 243 0.34 17.53 2.48
CA VAL A 243 -0.82 16.68 2.24
C VAL A 243 -1.28 16.87 0.80
N LYS A 244 -1.40 15.77 0.06
CA LYS A 244 -1.89 15.76 -1.32
C LYS A 244 -3.30 15.19 -1.37
N THR A 245 -4.14 15.80 -2.19
CA THR A 245 -5.46 15.26 -2.54
C THR A 245 -5.41 14.70 -3.95
N LEU A 246 -6.05 13.56 -4.14
CA LEU A 246 -6.14 12.85 -5.41
C LEU A 246 -7.61 12.58 -5.69
N ASP A 247 -8.14 13.23 -6.72
CA ASP A 247 -9.53 13.12 -7.13
C ASP A 247 -9.59 12.29 -8.41
N LEU A 248 -10.26 11.14 -8.35
CA LEU A 248 -10.27 10.09 -9.38
C LEU A 248 -11.68 9.84 -9.90
N GLN A 249 -11.77 9.52 -11.18
CA GLN A 249 -13.00 9.10 -11.84
C GLN A 249 -12.74 7.91 -12.77
N PRO A 250 -13.71 6.99 -12.94
CA PRO A 250 -13.56 5.88 -13.87
C PRO A 250 -13.36 6.38 -15.30
N SER A 251 -12.38 5.82 -15.99
CA SER A 251 -12.10 6.15 -17.39
C SER A 251 -12.52 4.99 -18.30
N PRO A 252 -13.34 5.22 -19.33
CA PRO A 252 -13.74 4.17 -20.27
C PRO A 252 -12.62 3.82 -21.25
N GLU A 253 -11.64 4.71 -21.41
CA GLU A 253 -10.53 4.54 -22.34
C GLU A 253 -9.38 3.76 -21.68
N LYS A 254 -8.88 2.73 -22.37
CA LYS A 254 -7.69 2.01 -21.93
C LYS A 254 -6.46 2.84 -22.28
N PHE A 255 -5.94 3.57 -21.32
CA PHE A 255 -4.77 4.40 -21.49
C PHE A 255 -3.65 3.99 -20.52
N TRP A 256 -2.61 3.34 -21.06
CA TRP A 256 -1.36 3.07 -20.35
C TRP A 256 -0.19 3.04 -21.34
N PRO A 257 0.67 4.08 -21.36
CA PRO A 257 1.78 4.15 -22.29
C PRO A 257 2.80 3.01 -22.13
N GLU A 258 3.44 2.62 -23.24
CA GLU A 258 4.48 1.57 -23.23
C GLU A 258 5.68 1.97 -22.36
N GLN A 259 6.04 3.25 -22.34
CA GLN A 259 7.11 3.79 -21.50
C GLN A 259 6.79 3.61 -20.01
N CYS A 260 5.54 3.83 -19.60
CA CYS A 260 5.10 3.54 -18.24
C CYS A 260 5.17 2.04 -17.94
N SER A 261 4.80 1.19 -18.91
CA SER A 261 4.85 -0.26 -18.80
C SER A 261 6.26 -0.82 -18.60
N LYS A 262 7.31 -0.11 -19.05
CA LYS A 262 8.71 -0.52 -18.85
C LYS A 262 9.17 -0.39 -17.40
N LEU A 263 8.61 0.57 -16.66
CA LEU A 263 8.97 0.82 -15.25
C LEU A 263 7.95 0.19 -14.29
N ILE A 264 6.67 0.23 -14.64
CA ILE A 264 5.54 -0.31 -13.89
C ILE A 264 4.79 -1.27 -14.84
N PRO A 265 5.19 -2.55 -14.90
CA PRO A 265 4.61 -3.50 -15.83
C PRO A 265 3.17 -3.86 -15.44
N LEU A 266 2.32 -4.10 -16.44
CA LEU A 266 1.00 -4.70 -16.23
C LEU A 266 1.17 -6.12 -15.70
N ALA A 267 0.25 -6.57 -14.83
CA ALA A 267 0.31 -7.93 -14.36
C ALA A 267 0.00 -8.92 -15.50
N SER A 268 0.76 -10.01 -15.55
CA SER A 268 0.64 -11.01 -16.61
C SER A 268 -0.40 -12.07 -16.24
N GLY A 269 -1.46 -12.21 -17.03
CA GLY A 269 -2.43 -13.30 -16.85
C GLY A 269 -3.70 -13.10 -17.68
N PRO A 270 -4.28 -14.16 -18.27
CA PRO A 270 -5.47 -14.05 -19.13
C PRO A 270 -6.75 -13.63 -18.38
N GLU A 271 -6.76 -13.71 -17.05
CA GLU A 271 -7.92 -13.40 -16.20
C GLU A 271 -7.82 -12.06 -15.47
N ILE A 272 -6.66 -11.38 -15.54
CA ILE A 272 -6.46 -10.11 -14.82
C ILE A 272 -7.14 -8.99 -15.59
N LYS A 273 -8.19 -8.41 -14.99
CA LYS A 273 -8.95 -7.31 -15.56
C LYS A 273 -8.46 -5.98 -15.00
N GLN A 274 -7.89 -5.13 -15.85
CA GLN A 274 -7.60 -3.74 -15.51
C GLN A 274 -8.87 -2.88 -15.53
N ILE A 275 -9.04 -2.04 -14.51
CA ILE A 275 -10.05 -0.99 -14.46
C ILE A 275 -9.32 0.35 -14.50
N TYR A 276 -9.56 1.14 -15.55
CA TYR A 276 -8.85 2.40 -15.79
C TYR A 276 -9.55 3.58 -15.12
N PHE A 277 -8.75 4.57 -14.74
CA PHE A 277 -9.21 5.82 -14.15
C PHE A 277 -8.33 6.99 -14.57
N ASP A 278 -8.89 8.19 -14.51
CA ASP A 278 -8.18 9.46 -14.66
C ASP A 278 -8.61 10.42 -13.55
N GLY A 279 -7.93 11.56 -13.45
CA GLY A 279 -8.16 12.46 -12.34
C GLY A 279 -7.19 13.62 -12.24
N ARG A 280 -7.18 14.24 -11.05
CA ARG A 280 -6.31 15.38 -10.72
C ARG A 280 -5.68 15.18 -9.35
N GLN A 281 -4.40 15.53 -9.25
CA GLN A 281 -3.70 15.65 -7.97
C GLN A 281 -3.49 17.13 -7.64
N ARG A 282 -3.80 17.51 -6.40
CA ARG A 282 -3.61 18.88 -5.88
C ARG A 282 -3.04 18.88 -4.47
N ALA A 283 -2.56 20.03 -4.03
CA ALA A 283 -2.25 20.24 -2.62
C ALA A 283 -3.54 20.34 -1.80
N TYR A 284 -3.53 19.83 -0.57
CA TYR A 284 -4.68 19.97 0.33
C TYR A 284 -5.00 21.45 0.58
N GLY A 285 -6.26 21.83 0.37
CA GLY A 285 -6.72 23.22 0.41
C GLY A 285 -6.31 24.08 -0.79
N GLY A 286 -5.72 23.48 -1.84
CA GLY A 286 -5.40 24.14 -3.10
C GLY A 286 -6.64 24.44 -3.95
N ALA A 287 -6.52 25.41 -4.87
CA ALA A 287 -7.56 25.75 -5.84
C ALA A 287 -7.87 24.55 -6.76
N TYR A 288 -9.13 24.42 -7.17
CA TYR A 288 -9.60 23.28 -8.00
C TYR A 288 -8.93 23.24 -9.38
N GLU A 289 -8.61 24.41 -9.94
CA GLU A 289 -8.05 24.57 -11.28
C GLU A 289 -6.54 24.25 -11.35
N ALA A 290 -5.83 24.17 -10.21
CA ALA A 290 -4.38 24.03 -10.14
C ALA A 290 -3.93 22.59 -9.83
N GLY A 291 -4.41 21.61 -10.62
CA GLY A 291 -4.17 20.18 -10.37
C GLY A 291 -3.39 19.49 -11.48
N ASN A 292 -2.37 18.72 -11.10
CA ASN A 292 -1.61 17.86 -12.01
C ASN A 292 -2.50 16.75 -12.55
N TYR A 293 -2.34 16.38 -13.82
CA TYR A 293 -3.14 15.34 -14.43
C TYR A 293 -2.74 13.95 -13.91
N VAL A 294 -3.73 13.10 -13.70
CA VAL A 294 -3.53 11.72 -13.24
C VAL A 294 -4.23 10.75 -14.16
N PHE A 295 -3.57 9.64 -14.48
CA PHE A 295 -4.17 8.49 -15.15
C PHE A 295 -3.59 7.20 -14.59
N GLY A 296 -4.38 6.13 -14.59
CA GLY A 296 -3.95 4.88 -13.99
C GLY A 296 -4.95 3.75 -14.16
N PHE A 297 -4.68 2.67 -13.45
CA PHE A 297 -5.53 1.49 -13.41
C PHE A 297 -5.43 0.76 -12.08
N THR A 298 -6.45 -0.05 -11.80
CA THR A 298 -6.42 -1.06 -10.74
C THR A 298 -6.46 -2.47 -11.32
N GLU A 299 -5.84 -3.41 -10.61
CA GLU A 299 -5.89 -4.85 -10.89
C GLU A 299 -6.24 -5.59 -9.59
N GLU A 300 -7.24 -6.46 -9.64
CA GLU A 300 -7.55 -7.35 -8.52
C GLU A 300 -6.47 -8.42 -8.40
N ILE A 301 -5.93 -8.60 -7.19
CA ILE A 301 -4.97 -9.66 -6.92
C ILE A 301 -5.77 -10.92 -6.55
N ALA A 302 -5.87 -11.84 -7.51
CA ALA A 302 -6.75 -13.00 -7.41
C ALA A 302 -6.32 -14.01 -6.33
N VAL A 303 -5.05 -14.00 -5.91
CA VAL A 303 -4.53 -14.90 -4.88
C VAL A 303 -4.73 -14.27 -3.50
N PRO A 304 -5.42 -14.94 -2.56
CA PRO A 304 -5.52 -14.46 -1.19
C PRO A 304 -4.15 -14.42 -0.51
N HIS A 305 -3.76 -13.26 -0.02
CA HIS A 305 -2.51 -13.09 0.73
C HIS A 305 -2.81 -13.09 2.21
N GLY A 306 -2.09 -13.93 2.96
CA GLY A 306 -2.36 -14.09 4.39
C GLY A 306 -3.67 -14.76 4.78
N GLY A 307 -4.43 -15.28 3.81
CA GLY A 307 -5.82 -15.67 4.05
C GLY A 307 -6.76 -14.46 4.10
N PHE A 308 -6.49 -13.44 3.28
CA PHE A 308 -7.40 -12.33 3.07
C PHE A 308 -7.50 -12.09 1.57
N GLU A 309 -8.72 -11.97 1.05
CA GLU A 309 -9.01 -11.48 -0.30
C GLU A 309 -9.16 -9.95 -0.31
N GLY A 310 -9.44 -9.38 -1.49
CA GLY A 310 -9.70 -7.95 -1.65
C GLY A 310 -8.43 -7.10 -1.74
N TRP A 311 -7.28 -7.73 -1.91
CA TRP A 311 -6.05 -7.04 -2.29
C TRP A 311 -6.19 -6.53 -3.72
N THR A 312 -5.95 -5.24 -3.91
CA THR A 312 -6.00 -4.62 -5.24
C THR A 312 -4.67 -3.92 -5.48
N ARG A 313 -4.01 -4.22 -6.59
CA ARG A 313 -2.87 -3.42 -7.06
C ARG A 313 -3.42 -2.16 -7.71
N VAL A 314 -2.85 -1.01 -7.38
CA VAL A 314 -3.17 0.27 -8.02
C VAL A 314 -1.89 0.88 -8.57
N CYS A 315 -1.96 1.30 -9.83
CA CYS A 315 -0.87 1.97 -10.53
C CYS A 315 -1.39 3.26 -11.15
N PHE A 316 -0.67 4.36 -11.00
CA PHE A 316 -1.03 5.63 -11.63
C PHE A 316 0.18 6.51 -11.90
N ILE A 317 0.04 7.40 -12.87
CA ILE A 317 1.03 8.40 -13.22
C ILE A 317 0.46 9.77 -12.88
N ILE A 318 1.28 10.63 -12.28
CA ILE A 318 1.01 12.06 -12.14
C ILE A 318 1.95 12.79 -13.08
N VAL A 319 1.38 13.65 -13.92
CA VAL A 319 2.11 14.46 -14.90
C VAL A 319 1.96 15.93 -14.53
N GLU A 320 3.08 16.65 -14.48
CA GLU A 320 3.07 18.10 -14.37
C GLU A 320 2.31 18.71 -15.55
N THR A 321 1.29 19.50 -15.23
CA THR A 321 0.56 20.27 -16.24
C THR A 321 1.04 21.71 -16.19
N ASP A 322 1.51 22.24 -17.32
CA ASP A 322 1.71 23.67 -17.48
C ASP A 322 0.35 24.37 -17.38
N ASP A 323 0.27 25.45 -16.60
CA ASP A 323 -0.94 26.27 -16.36
C ASP A 323 -1.55 26.92 -17.64
N LYS A 324 -1.09 26.55 -18.84
CA LYS A 324 -1.41 27.19 -20.12
C LYS A 324 -2.08 26.28 -21.16
N GLU A 325 -2.18 24.97 -20.93
CA GLU A 325 -2.81 24.04 -21.87
C GLU A 325 -4.08 23.42 -21.28
N ASP A 326 -5.20 24.13 -21.43
CA ASP A 326 -6.49 23.79 -20.80
C ASP A 326 -7.32 22.70 -21.50
N GLU A 327 -6.90 22.13 -22.64
CA GLU A 327 -7.85 21.38 -23.49
C GLU A 327 -7.42 19.99 -23.96
N MET A 328 -6.21 19.50 -23.66
CA MET A 328 -5.82 18.12 -24.02
C MET A 328 -5.17 17.39 -22.84
N PRO A 329 -5.49 16.09 -22.61
CA PRO A 329 -4.70 15.29 -21.67
C PRO A 329 -3.24 15.35 -22.11
N PRO A 330 -2.30 15.73 -21.23
CA PRO A 330 -0.91 15.85 -21.60
C PRO A 330 -0.46 14.50 -22.14
N SER A 331 0.07 14.50 -23.37
CA SER A 331 0.83 13.36 -23.86
C SER A 331 1.99 13.17 -22.88
N PRO A 332 2.16 11.99 -22.25
CA PRO A 332 3.30 11.71 -21.38
C PRO A 332 4.55 11.54 -22.26
N ALA A 333 4.96 12.65 -22.84
CA ALA A 333 6.21 12.84 -23.55
C ALA A 333 7.30 12.80 -22.49
N MET A 334 7.96 11.66 -22.35
CA MET A 334 9.04 11.44 -21.36
C MET A 334 10.25 12.37 -21.61
N ASP A 335 10.28 13.02 -22.77
CA ASP A 335 11.22 14.03 -23.25
C ASP A 335 10.79 15.49 -23.01
N GLY A 336 9.59 15.74 -22.48
CA GLY A 336 9.14 17.08 -22.09
C GLY A 336 9.94 17.66 -20.91
N GLU A 337 9.80 18.96 -20.63
CA GLU A 337 10.50 19.61 -19.50
C GLU A 337 9.87 19.28 -18.14
N GLY A 338 8.55 19.04 -18.08
CA GLY A 338 7.84 18.82 -16.82
C GLY A 338 8.05 17.44 -16.16
N TRP A 339 7.91 17.34 -14.85
CA TRP A 339 8.15 16.08 -14.13
C TRP A 339 7.02 15.05 -14.34
N ILE A 340 7.38 13.76 -14.21
CA ILE A 340 6.45 12.63 -14.36
C ILE A 340 6.74 11.62 -13.25
N TYR A 341 5.75 11.36 -12.38
CA TYR A 341 5.88 10.41 -11.28
C TYR A 341 4.95 9.22 -11.46
N GLY A 342 5.50 8.02 -11.39
CA GLY A 342 4.75 6.78 -11.35
C GLY A 342 4.54 6.31 -9.93
N TYR A 343 3.37 5.76 -9.66
CA TYR A 343 2.98 5.25 -8.36
C TYR A 343 2.54 3.82 -8.52
N GLU A 344 3.02 2.95 -7.63
CA GLU A 344 2.65 1.55 -7.57
C GLU A 344 2.41 1.17 -6.11
N ALA A 345 1.20 0.71 -5.80
CA ALA A 345 0.79 0.40 -4.45
C ALA A 345 -0.23 -0.73 -4.38
N VAL A 346 -0.43 -1.20 -3.16
CA VAL A 346 -1.56 -2.05 -2.82
C VAL A 346 -2.64 -1.23 -2.13
N ILE A 347 -3.89 -1.44 -2.53
CA ILE A 347 -5.05 -1.08 -1.73
C ILE A 347 -5.29 -2.23 -0.77
N ILE A 348 -5.15 -1.94 0.51
CA ILE A 348 -5.29 -2.91 1.59
C ILE A 348 -6.76 -3.38 1.67
N PRO A 349 -7.03 -4.67 1.98
CA PRO A 349 -8.39 -5.17 2.19
C PRO A 349 -9.21 -4.25 3.09
N GLY A 350 -10.41 -3.91 2.62
CA GLY A 350 -11.25 -2.84 3.20
C GLY A 350 -11.28 -1.58 2.34
N GLY A 351 -10.38 -1.44 1.37
CA GLY A 351 -10.51 -0.50 0.26
C GLY A 351 -10.24 0.97 0.59
N ARG A 352 -9.71 1.26 1.77
CA ARG A 352 -9.56 2.64 2.29
C ARG A 352 -8.13 3.16 2.33
N ILE A 353 -7.10 2.31 2.21
CA ILE A 353 -5.69 2.74 2.33
C ILE A 353 -4.89 2.16 1.17
N MET A 354 -4.18 3.04 0.46
CA MET A 354 -3.11 2.73 -0.48
C MET A 354 -1.77 2.82 0.22
N LEU A 355 -0.93 1.81 0.03
CA LEU A 355 0.42 1.78 0.57
C LEU A 355 1.37 1.29 -0.51
N GLY A 356 2.41 2.08 -0.82
CA GLY A 356 3.37 1.65 -1.83
C GLY A 356 4.51 2.62 -2.06
N ARG A 357 5.00 2.64 -3.31
CA ARG A 357 6.13 3.47 -3.73
C ARG A 357 5.77 4.39 -4.89
N TRP A 358 6.38 5.55 -4.91
CA TRP A 358 6.45 6.40 -6.10
C TRP A 358 7.85 6.31 -6.71
N VAL A 359 7.97 6.58 -8.00
CA VAL A 359 9.21 6.58 -8.78
C VAL A 359 9.20 7.72 -9.78
N ASP A 360 10.32 8.41 -9.94
CA ASP A 360 10.54 9.36 -11.03
C ASP A 360 10.67 8.59 -12.34
N MET A 361 9.78 8.89 -13.29
CA MET A 361 9.73 8.16 -14.54
C MET A 361 10.88 8.53 -15.48
N LYS A 362 11.56 9.66 -15.24
CA LYS A 362 12.75 10.11 -15.99
C LYS A 362 14.04 9.70 -15.28
N GLU A 363 14.06 9.71 -13.95
CA GLU A 363 15.21 9.33 -13.13
C GLU A 363 14.83 8.22 -12.12
N PRO A 364 14.69 6.95 -12.54
CA PRO A 364 14.09 5.90 -11.70
C PRO A 364 14.82 5.55 -10.38
N GLU A 365 16.02 6.07 -10.19
CA GLU A 365 16.73 6.01 -8.91
C GLU A 365 16.07 6.89 -7.83
N ALA A 366 15.39 7.97 -8.24
CA ALA A 366 14.55 8.80 -7.40
C ALA A 366 13.19 8.13 -7.16
N ARG A 367 12.96 7.72 -5.93
CA ARG A 367 11.78 6.98 -5.49
C ARG A 367 11.62 7.07 -3.98
N GLY A 368 10.45 6.70 -3.50
CA GLY A 368 10.22 6.61 -2.06
C GLY A 368 8.83 6.13 -1.70
N PRO A 369 8.53 6.04 -0.40
CA PRO A 369 7.25 5.55 0.08
C PRO A 369 6.15 6.58 -0.17
N PHE A 370 4.92 6.10 -0.30
CA PHE A 370 3.73 6.92 -0.15
C PHE A 370 2.63 6.18 0.61
N ILE A 371 1.71 6.95 1.15
CA ILE A 371 0.45 6.47 1.73
C ILE A 371 -0.68 7.41 1.34
N PHE A 372 -1.79 6.86 0.83
CA PHE A 372 -3.05 7.59 0.65
C PHE A 372 -4.16 6.83 1.37
N TRP A 373 -5.17 7.54 1.83
CA TRP A 373 -6.42 6.96 2.31
C TRP A 373 -7.61 7.69 1.73
N ASP A 374 -8.74 7.01 1.65
CA ASP A 374 -9.96 7.62 1.14
C ASP A 374 -10.58 8.56 2.19
N VAL A 375 -11.24 9.62 1.71
CA VAL A 375 -11.84 10.68 2.55
C VAL A 375 -13.30 10.90 2.27
#